data_AF-A0A937VCF3-F1
#
_entry.id   AF-A0A937VCF3-F1
#
_cell.length_a   1.000
_cell.length_b   1.000
_cell.length_c   1.000
_cell.angle_alpha   90.00
_cell.angle_beta   90.00
_cell.angle_gamma   90.00
#
_symmetry.space_group_name_H-M   'P 1'
#
loop_
_entity.id
_entity.type
_entity.pdbx_description
1 polymer ?
#
loop_
_entity_poly.entity_id
_entity_poly.type
_entity_poly.pdbx_seq_one_letter_code
_entity_poly.pdbx_strand_id
1 'polypeptide(L)' 'MNSITITLPDDRLLKLRETATHLKVSPEELVQVSIEELLTRPEEAFQRAVDYVLKKNAELYRRLA' A
#
# COMPACT_ATOMS: atom_id res chain seq x y z
N MET A 1 6.00 19.93 -12.31
CA MET A 1 4.82 19.56 -11.48
C MET A 1 3.72 19.18 -12.43
N ASN A 2 3.22 17.95 -12.31
CA ASN A 2 2.12 17.45 -13.12
C ASN A 2 1.00 17.06 -12.16
N SER A 3 -0.24 17.36 -12.51
CA SER A 3 -1.42 16.97 -11.74
C SER A 3 -2.12 15.79 -12.42
N ILE A 4 -2.73 14.94 -11.60
CA ILE A 4 -3.59 13.84 -12.04
C ILE A 4 -4.96 14.06 -11.41
N THR A 5 -6.00 14.16 -12.22
CA THR A 5 -7.38 14.24 -11.73
C THR A 5 -7.95 12.83 -11.63
N ILE A 6 -8.40 12.45 -10.44
CA ILE A 6 -9.02 11.15 -10.17
C ILE A 6 -10.48 11.34 -9.78
N THR A 7 -11.36 10.50 -10.33
CA THR A 7 -12.75 10.45 -9.89
C THR A 7 -12.87 9.42 -8.78
N LEU A 8 -13.37 9.84 -7.62
CA LEU A 8 -13.58 8.98 -6.47
C LEU A 8 -15.07 9.00 -6.12
N PRO A 9 -15.67 7.84 -5.75
CA PRO A 9 -16.98 7.83 -5.13
C PRO A 9 -16.99 8.68 -3.86
N ASP A 10 -18.09 9.36 -3.57
CA ASP A 10 -18.20 10.30 -2.44
C ASP A 10 -17.81 9.65 -1.10
N ASP A 11 -18.24 8.40 -0.86
CA ASP A 11 -17.90 7.64 0.36
C ASP A 11 -16.39 7.45 0.54
N ARG A 12 -15.65 7.29 -0.57
CA ARG A 12 -14.20 7.10 -0.54
C ARG A 12 -13.49 8.43 -0.31
N LEU A 13 -13.99 9.51 -0.90
CA LEU A 13 -13.49 10.85 -0.65
C LEU A 13 -13.70 11.26 0.81
N LEU A 14 -14.85 10.91 1.39
CA LEU A 14 -15.14 11.17 2.81
C LEU A 14 -14.14 10.45 3.72
N LYS A 15 -13.94 9.14 3.52
CA LYS A 15 -12.97 8.36 4.31
C LYS A 15 -11.54 8.88 4.16
N LEU A 16 -11.15 9.31 2.97
CA LEU A 16 -9.83 9.91 2.74
C LEU A 16 -9.67 11.19 3.57
N ARG A 17 -10.70 12.04 3.59
CA ARG A 17 -10.71 13.28 4.36
C ARG A 17 -10.67 13.04 5.87
N GLU A 18 -11.41 12.07 6.36
CA GLU A 18 -11.37 11.65 7.76
C GLU A 18 -9.97 11.18 8.14
N THR A 19 -9.38 10.31 7.33
CA THR A 19 -8.03 9.78 7.56
C THR A 19 -6.98 10.89 7.57
N ALA A 20 -7.03 11.80 6.60
CA ALA A 20 -6.14 12.95 6.53
C ALA A 20 -6.30 13.87 7.75
N THR A 21 -7.54 14.09 8.18
CA THR A 21 -7.87 14.89 9.39
C THR A 21 -7.26 14.27 10.65
N HIS A 22 -7.38 12.94 10.82
CA HIS A 22 -6.77 12.23 11.95
C HIS A 22 -5.25 12.35 11.97
N LEU A 23 -4.62 12.36 10.79
CA LEU A 23 -3.19 12.51 10.61
C LEU A 23 -2.72 13.98 10.57
N LYS A 24 -3.65 14.95 10.66
CA LYS A 24 -3.41 16.39 10.56
C LYS A 24 -2.67 16.82 9.28
N VAL A 25 -2.97 16.16 8.18
CA VAL A 25 -2.47 16.46 6.84
C VAL A 25 -3.62 16.77 5.89
N SER A 26 -3.33 17.35 4.73
CA SER A 26 -4.34 17.46 3.67
C SER A 26 -4.59 16.10 2.99
N PRO A 27 -5.80 15.87 2.44
CA PRO A 27 -6.08 14.70 1.61
C PRO A 27 -5.10 14.56 0.44
N GLU A 28 -4.68 15.68 -0.15
CA GLU A 28 -3.73 15.75 -1.26
C GLU A 28 -2.35 15.28 -0.84
N GLU A 29 -1.83 15.76 0.30
CA GLU A 29 -0.54 15.30 0.85
C GLU A 29 -0.58 13.81 1.21
N LEU A 30 -1.69 13.35 1.79
CA LEU A 30 -1.87 11.93 2.13
C LEU A 30 -1.82 11.05 0.87
N VAL A 31 -2.49 11.47 -0.22
CA VAL A 31 -2.45 10.76 -1.50
C VAL A 31 -1.06 10.83 -2.12
N GLN A 32 -0.39 11.98 -2.07
CA GLN A 32 0.96 12.12 -2.59
C GLN A 32 1.93 11.16 -1.90
N VAL A 33 1.97 11.16 -0.57
CA VAL A 33 2.83 10.25 0.21
C VAL A 33 2.48 8.80 -0.06
N SER A 34 1.20 8.47 -0.19
CA SER A 34 0.76 7.10 -0.51
C SER A 34 1.21 6.65 -1.90
N ILE A 35 1.19 7.54 -2.89
CA ILE A 35 1.69 7.27 -4.24
C ILE A 35 3.21 7.15 -4.23
N GLU A 36 3.91 8.05 -3.52
CA GLU A 36 5.36 7.96 -3.36
C GLU A 36 5.75 6.65 -2.66
N GLU A 37 5.06 6.24 -1.59
CA GLU A 37 5.29 4.94 -0.94
C GLU A 37 5.02 3.78 -1.90
N LEU A 38 3.94 3.83 -2.69
CA LEU A 38 3.62 2.80 -3.67
C LEU A 38 4.71 2.68 -4.74
N LEU A 39 5.25 3.79 -5.22
CA LEU A 39 6.28 3.84 -6.25
C LEU A 39 7.69 3.56 -5.71
N THR A 40 7.95 3.87 -4.45
CA THR A 40 9.25 3.68 -3.78
C THR A 40 9.35 2.37 -3.03
N ARG A 41 8.23 1.67 -2.80
CA ARG A 41 8.26 0.30 -2.26
C ARG A 41 9.19 -0.53 -3.14
N PRO A 42 10.34 -0.99 -2.61
CA PRO A 42 11.22 -1.81 -3.40
C PRO A 42 10.47 -3.10 -3.68
N GLU A 43 10.35 -3.43 -4.96
CA GLU A 43 9.89 -4.73 -5.47
C GLU A 43 10.55 -5.87 -4.69
N GLU A 44 11.78 -5.65 -4.18
CA GLU A 44 12.51 -6.56 -3.29
C GLU A 44 11.88 -6.82 -1.91
N ALA A 45 11.25 -5.84 -1.24
CA ALA A 45 10.62 -6.10 0.07
C ALA A 45 9.38 -6.98 -0.08
N PHE A 46 8.62 -6.76 -1.16
CA PHE A 46 7.51 -7.62 -1.54
C PHE A 46 7.99 -8.99 -2.00
N GLN A 47 9.01 -9.06 -2.87
CA GLN A 47 9.61 -10.32 -3.33
C GLN A 47 10.21 -11.12 -2.17
N ARG A 48 10.90 -10.48 -1.21
CA ARG A 48 11.44 -11.15 -0.01
C ARG A 48 10.33 -11.71 0.88
N ALA A 49 9.22 -11.00 1.04
CA ALA A 49 8.07 -11.51 1.82
C ALA A 49 7.40 -12.69 1.11
N VAL A 50 7.24 -12.62 -0.21
CA VAL A 50 6.71 -13.72 -1.04
C VAL A 50 7.64 -14.94 -0.98
N ASP A 51 8.94 -14.76 -1.18
CA ASP A 51 9.94 -15.82 -1.08
C ASP A 51 9.97 -16.44 0.33
N TYR A 52 9.82 -15.63 1.38
CA TYR A 52 9.76 -16.11 2.75
C TYR A 52 8.51 -16.97 3.02
N VAL A 53 7.33 -16.53 2.56
CA VAL A 53 6.08 -17.27 2.70
C VAL A 53 6.10 -18.56 1.88
N LEU A 54 6.61 -18.52 0.64
CA LEU A 54 6.77 -19.70 -0.21
C LEU A 54 7.77 -20.70 0.38
N LYS A 55 8.91 -20.23 0.90
CA LYS A 55 9.91 -21.09 1.55
C LYS A 55 9.36 -21.74 2.82
N LYS A 56 8.61 -21.00 3.64
CA LYS A 56 7.97 -21.54 4.85
C LYS A 56 6.88 -22.56 4.54
N ASN A 57 6.07 -22.33 3.51
CA ASN A 57 5.05 -23.28 3.08
C ASN A 57 5.67 -24.56 2.48
N ALA A 58 6.75 -24.44 1.70
CA ALA A 58 7.46 -25.60 1.16
C ALA A 58 8.06 -26.49 2.28
N GLU A 59 8.51 -25.89 3.39
CA GLU A 59 9.05 -26.60 4.55
C GLU A 59 7.95 -27.34 5.34
N LEU A 60 6.74 -26.78 5.40
CA LEU A 60 5.55 -27.43 5.99
C LEU A 60 5.08 -28.63 5.15
N TYR A 61 5.02 -28.51 3.82
CA TYR A 61 4.66 -29.63 2.94
C TYR A 61 5.69 -30.77 2.98
N ARG A 62 6.98 -30.45 3.18
CA ARG A 62 8.06 -31.46 3.25
C ARG A 62 8.06 -32.28 4.55
N ARG A 63 7.37 -31.81 5.60
CA ARG A 63 7.22 -32.52 6.88
C ARG A 63 5.93 -33.34 7.00
N LEU A 64 5.05 -33.24 6.00
CA LEU A 64 3.80 -33.99 5.92
C LEU A 64 3.86 -35.18 4.95
N ALA A 65 5.03 -35.42 4.32
CA ALA A 65 5.29 -36.55 3.42
C ALA A 65 6.26 -37.55 4.05
#